data_AF-A0A258FBM6-F1
#
_entry.id   AF-A0A258FBM6-F1
#
_cell.length_a   1.000
_cell.length_b   1.000
_cell.length_c   1.000
_cell.angle_alpha   90.00
_cell.angle_beta   90.00
_cell.angle_gamma   90.00
#
_symmetry.space_group_name_H-M   'P 1'
#
loop_
_entity.id
_entity.type
_entity.pdbx_description
1 polymer ?
#
loop_
_entity_poly.entity_id
_entity_poly.type
_entity_poly.pdbx_seq_one_letter_code
_entity_poly.pdbx_strand_id
1 'polypeptide(L)' 'MSPNDYLAMLKQMRWRDVHLLASSRSGSSVQERLLRTQAQIVAIEAALSEGKPERRWDVDPDGFPLELPVSIRPGATQTV' A
#
# COMPACT_ATOMS: atom_id res chain seq x y z
N MET A 1 -5.32 -4.03 13.70
CA MET A 1 -6.20 -3.22 12.83
C MET A 1 -6.90 -4.15 11.87
N SER A 2 -8.21 -3.96 11.61
CA SER A 2 -8.91 -4.80 10.62
C SER A 2 -8.53 -4.40 9.18
N PRO A 3 -8.69 -5.28 8.19
CA PRO A 3 -8.40 -4.94 6.78
C PRO A 3 -9.25 -3.78 6.26
N ASN A 4 -10.49 -3.65 6.74
CA ASN A 4 -11.39 -2.55 6.37
C ASN A 4 -10.92 -1.21 6.95
N ASP A 5 -10.45 -1.20 8.19
CA ASP A 5 -9.87 0.00 8.82
C ASP A 5 -8.61 0.43 8.06
N TYR A 6 -7.77 -0.54 7.68
CA TYR A 6 -6.56 -0.28 6.92
C TYR A 6 -6.86 0.28 5.52
N LEU A 7 -7.88 -0.28 4.84
CA LEU A 7 -8.35 0.22 3.56
C LEU A 7 -8.89 1.65 3.65
N ALA A 8 -9.65 1.97 4.70
CA ALA A 8 -10.16 3.31 4.95
C ALA A 8 -9.02 4.33 5.13
N MET A 9 -8.00 3.96 5.91
CA MET A 9 -6.81 4.77 6.12
C MET A 9 -6.03 5.01 4.81
N LEU A 10 -5.80 3.98 4.00
CA LEU A 10 -5.16 4.11 2.69
C LEU A 10 -5.94 5.04 1.75
N LYS A 11 -7.28 4.96 1.76
CA LYS A 11 -8.15 5.87 0.98
C LYS A 11 -8.01 7.32 1.43
N GLN A 12 -7.90 7.57 2.74
CA GLN A 12 -7.62 8.91 3.28
C GLN A 12 -6.23 9.42 2.88
N MET A 13 -5.19 8.59 2.96
CA MET A 13 -3.84 8.94 2.51
C MET A 13 -3.80 9.29 1.02
N ARG A 14 -4.47 8.48 0.18
CA ARG A 14 -4.61 8.74 -1.25
C ARG A 14 -5.27 10.09 -1.50
N TRP A 15 -6.38 10.39 -0.80
CA TRP A 15 -7.07 11.66 -0.94
C TRP A 15 -6.17 12.85 -0.59
N ARG A 16 -5.39 12.73 0.49
CA ARG A 16 -4.40 13.74 0.91
C ARG A 16 -3.33 13.94 -0.17
N ASP A 17 -2.74 12.87 -0.67
CA ASP A 17 -1.63 12.97 -1.64
C ASP A 17 -2.11 13.51 -3.01
N VAL A 18 -3.33 13.18 -3.43
CA VAL A 18 -3.98 13.82 -4.61
C VAL A 18 -4.13 15.32 -4.41
N HIS A 19 -4.62 15.76 -3.24
CA HIS A 19 -4.75 17.19 -2.95
C HIS A 19 -3.38 17.86 -2.87
N LEU A 20 -2.36 17.24 -2.27
CA LEU A 20 -1.01 17.79 -2.23
C LEU A 20 -0.39 17.95 -3.63
N LEU A 21 -0.67 17.03 -4.57
CA LEU A 21 -0.24 17.17 -5.97
C LEU A 21 -1.02 18.25 -6.72
N ALA A 22 -2.31 18.41 -6.42
CA ALA A 22 -3.13 19.45 -7.05
C ALA A 22 -2.79 20.86 -6.53
N SER A 23 -2.46 20.99 -5.24
CA SER A 23 -2.21 22.26 -4.55
C SER A 23 -0.77 22.78 -4.66
N SER A 24 0.20 21.90 -4.91
CA SER A 24 1.63 22.23 -4.86
C SER A 24 2.39 21.60 -6.04
N ARG A 25 3.55 22.16 -6.41
CA ARG A 25 4.62 21.45 -7.17
C ARG A 25 5.23 20.33 -6.30
N SER A 26 4.39 19.48 -5.72
CA SER A 26 4.81 18.33 -4.93
C SER A 26 5.66 17.43 -5.82
N GLY A 27 6.91 17.19 -5.41
CA GLY A 27 7.91 16.45 -6.20
C GLY A 27 7.57 14.97 -6.40
N SER A 28 8.44 14.25 -7.12
CA SER A 28 8.20 12.85 -7.50
C SER A 28 7.87 11.95 -6.30
N SER A 29 8.37 12.26 -5.10
CA SER A 29 8.13 11.50 -3.88
C SER A 29 6.65 11.39 -3.46
N VAL A 30 5.85 12.46 -3.65
CA VAL A 30 4.41 12.42 -3.35
C VAL A 30 3.66 11.62 -4.42
N GLN A 31 4.07 11.77 -5.68
CA GLN A 31 3.50 11.00 -6.79
C GLN A 31 3.81 9.50 -6.69
N GLU A 32 5.04 9.14 -6.34
CA GLU A 32 5.45 7.76 -6.09
C GLU A 32 4.69 7.16 -4.91
N ARG A 33 4.55 7.90 -3.80
CA ARG A 33 3.76 7.45 -2.65
C ARG A 33 2.29 7.25 -3.04
N LEU A 34 1.70 8.16 -3.80
CA LEU A 34 0.33 8.03 -4.31
C LEU A 34 0.15 6.75 -5.14
N LEU A 35 1.09 6.45 -6.04
CA LEU A 35 1.05 5.23 -6.85
C LEU A 35 1.15 3.97 -5.98
N ARG A 36 2.04 3.96 -4.98
CA ARG A 36 2.16 2.84 -4.03
C ARG A 36 0.89 2.65 -3.19
N THR A 37 0.33 3.73 -2.65
CA THR A 37 -0.94 3.70 -1.92
C THR A 37 -2.08 3.18 -2.79
N GLN A 38 -2.18 3.63 -4.05
CA GLN A 38 -3.19 3.13 -4.98
C GLN A 38 -3.04 1.63 -5.26
N ALA A 39 -1.81 1.15 -5.47
CA ALA A 39 -1.55 -0.28 -5.68
C ALA A 39 -1.95 -1.13 -4.46
N GLN A 40 -1.70 -0.63 -3.23
CA GLN A 40 -2.10 -1.32 -2.00
C GLN A 40 -3.62 -1.37 -1.84
N ILE A 41 -4.33 -0.28 -2.14
CA ILE A 41 -5.81 -0.24 -2.12
C ILE A 41 -6.36 -1.34 -3.04
N VAL A 42 -5.89 -1.41 -4.28
CA VAL A 42 -6.35 -2.41 -5.27
C VAL A 42 -6.07 -3.83 -4.79
N ALA A 43 -4.88 -4.08 -4.23
CA ALA A 43 -4.51 -5.41 -3.72
C ALA A 43 -5.39 -5.86 -2.55
N ILE A 44 -5.75 -4.94 -1.64
CA ILE A 44 -6.62 -5.24 -0.49
C ILE A 44 -8.06 -5.43 -0.94
N GLU A 45 -8.57 -4.59 -1.84
CA GLU A 45 -9.92 -4.73 -2.38
C GLU A 45 -10.08 -6.06 -3.14
N ALA A 46 -9.07 -6.46 -3.92
CA ALA A 46 -9.05 -7.77 -4.56
C ALA A 46 -9.01 -8.92 -3.53
N ALA A 47 -8.15 -8.82 -2.51
CA ALA A 47 -8.06 -9.85 -1.47
C ALA A 47 -9.36 -10.02 -0.67
N LEU A 48 -10.04 -8.91 -0.36
CA LEU A 48 -11.34 -8.91 0.30
C LEU A 48 -12.43 -9.50 -0.59
N SER A 49 -12.43 -9.15 -1.89
CA SER A 49 -13.38 -9.70 -2.87
C SER A 49 -13.20 -11.20 -3.12
N GLU A 50 -11.97 -11.71 -3.01
CA GLU A 50 -11.63 -13.12 -3.22
C GLU A 50 -11.75 -13.97 -1.95
N GLY A 51 -12.09 -13.37 -0.79
CA GLY A 51 -12.16 -14.08 0.50
C GLY A 51 -10.82 -14.66 0.96
N LYS A 52 -9.70 -14.10 0.48
CA LYS A 52 -8.36 -14.58 0.83
C LYS A 52 -8.08 -14.36 2.33
N PRO A 53 -7.39 -15.29 3.01
CA PRO A 53 -7.13 -15.20 4.44
C PRO A 53 -6.38 -13.91 4.80
N GLU A 54 -6.77 -13.32 5.94
CA GLU A 54 -6.30 -12.03 6.41
C GLU A 54 -4.77 -11.99 6.55
N ARG A 55 -4.13 -11.18 5.72
CA ARG A 55 -2.68 -11.06 5.66
C ARG A 55 -2.19 -9.99 6.64
N ARG A 56 -1.95 -10.30 7.93
CA ARG A 56 -1.50 -9.32 8.96
C ARG A 56 -0.58 -8.23 8.36
N TRP A 57 -1.04 -6.98 8.44
CA TRP A 57 -0.38 -5.79 7.90
C TRP A 57 0.35 -5.11 9.05
N ASP A 58 1.67 -4.99 8.94
CA ASP A 58 2.47 -4.20 9.86
C ASP A 58 2.37 -2.71 9.46
N VAL A 59 2.05 -1.87 10.44
CA VAL A 59 1.97 -0.41 10.30
C VAL A 59 2.94 0.23 11.28
N ASP A 60 3.53 1.36 10.89
CA ASP A 60 4.40 2.14 11.75
C ASP A 60 3.59 2.94 12.80
N PRO A 61 4.24 3.56 13.80
CA PRO A 61 3.56 4.33 14.85
C PRO A 61 2.78 5.55 14.33
N ASP A 62 3.13 6.05 13.14
CA ASP A 62 2.47 7.18 12.47
C ASP A 62 1.30 6.70 11.57
N GLY A 63 1.00 5.40 11.58
CA GLY A 63 -0.06 4.78 10.80
C GLY A 63 0.29 4.58 9.33
N PHE A 64 1.56 4.70 8.93
CA PHE A 64 1.97 4.36 7.58
C PHE A 64 2.14 2.84 7.43
N PRO A 65 1.70 2.28 6.29
CA PRO A 65 2.07 0.94 5.86
C PRO A 65 3.59 0.72 5.97
N LEU A 66 4.04 -0.20 6.81
CA LEU A 66 5.40 -0.71 6.66
C LEU A 66 5.39 -1.60 5.42
N GLU A 67 6.15 -1.22 4.39
CA GLU A 67 6.14 -1.94 3.12
C GLU A 67 6.44 -3.42 3.38
N LEU A 68 5.54 -4.29 2.88
CA LEU A 68 5.80 -5.72 2.78
C LEU A 68 7.18 -5.89 2.12
N PRO A 69 8.06 -6.77 2.62
CA PRO A 69 9.16 -7.22 1.80
C PRO A 69 8.49 -7.76 0.54
N VAL A 70 8.74 -7.10 -0.59
CA VAL A 70 8.44 -7.67 -1.89
C VAL A 70 9.26 -8.95 -1.88
N SER A 71 8.60 -10.08 -1.60
CA SER A 71 9.15 -11.39 -1.83
C SER A 71 9.16 -11.53 -3.34
N ILE A 72 10.09 -10.81 -3.97
CA ILE A 72 10.58 -11.14 -5.29
C ILE A 72 11.10 -12.55 -5.05
N ARG A 73 10.35 -13.55 -5.49
CA ARG A 73 10.98 -14.82 -5.83
C ARG A 73 11.66 -14.53 -7.17
N PRO A 74 12.97 -14.20 -7.22
CA PRO A 74 13.67 -14.51 -8.45
C PRO A 74 13.53 -16.03 -8.61
N GLY A 75 13.39 -16.46 -9.85
CA GLY A 75 13.21 -17.87 -10.18
C GLY A 75 14.09 -18.77 -9.34
N ALA A 76 13.52 -19.92 -8.99
CA ALA A 76 14.29 -21.06 -8.57
C ALA A 76 15.52 -21.24 -9.47
N THR A 77 16.70 -20.94 -8.91
CA THR A 77 17.94 -21.70 -9.11
C THR A 77 18.76 -21.58 -7.83
N GLN A 78 18.43 -22.40 -6.84
CA GLN A 78 19.45 -22.83 -5.88
C GLN A 78 20.32 -23.84 -6.63
N THR A 79 21.51 -23.44 -7.05
CA THR A 79 22.57 -24.40 -7.36
C THR A 79 23.90 -23.81 -6.88
N VAL A 80 24.41 -24.49 -5.84
CA VAL A 80 25.79 -24.64 -5.33
C VAL A 80 26.87 -23.70 -5.88
#